data_AF-A0A0G0IBV3-F1
#
_entry.id   AF-A0A0G0IBV3-F1
#
_cell.length_a   1.000
_cell.length_b   1.000
_cell.length_c   1.000
_cell.angle_alpha   90.00
_cell.angle_beta   90.00
_cell.angle_gamma   90.00
#
_symmetry.space_group_name_H-M   'P 1'
#
loop_
_entity.id
_entity.type
_entity.pdbx_description
1 polymer ?
#
loop_
_entity_poly.entity_id
_entity_poly.type
_entity_poly.pdbx_seq_one_letter_code
_entity_poly.pdbx_strand_id
1 'polypeptide(L)'
;MKRWQQAAAAEDLGTDIRYNSNAIVNLETTNNAAHEALAASIRYNSNALLAAAEDLGTDIRYNSNAIVILDTNVRHNSNALVYHTRNLSSMIEQTFRTNSNALLYNFRVNSNALLFGDRINSNTAAYNTRINSTAINRLTDRFNALFGAPEEDILTPDYHLVGDYWLDEDHQMNIDVDCQFDGRGHTIWFLRDMGNLLRIGDNATVTFTNVVLKDFDDAAIQLGENAQVIFGDGTVIELANSQRMRRDWTFAGDVRVQGFGNVLSLAGSLKGHSYCTIGILSPGTLTIDDVVLDGIQDNNLRCIGDNATLTVKNSDVLLSSDYTFTAGTLNIEQDVMIKGPYTFGYETDKQSTIAKHSMLFFDMGTCFSYAPSIADRDLIAMEDTTSKLFLNGCDVCSTATGLRLTGGSLILDHRNRFNAQGSSLSEAIAFGNGIDERLDLQIMPGATIDVVAGVLDYAIENEPD
;
A
#
# COMPACT_ATOMS: atom_id res chain seq x y z
N MET A 1 24.74 137.89 145.02
CA MET A 1 25.44 136.66 144.56
C MET A 1 24.49 135.58 144.03
N LYS A 2 23.39 135.20 144.72
CA LYS A 2 22.41 134.20 144.23
C LYS A 2 21.72 134.50 142.88
N ARG A 3 21.52 135.77 142.53
CA ARG A 3 20.86 136.18 141.26
C ARG A 3 21.67 135.86 139.99
N TRP A 4 23.00 135.80 140.07
CA TRP A 4 23.85 135.62 138.88
C TRP A 4 24.02 134.14 138.50
N GLN A 5 24.06 133.22 139.47
CA GLN A 5 24.07 131.77 139.21
C GLN A 5 22.71 131.25 138.67
N GLN A 6 21.60 131.88 139.07
CA GLN A 6 20.27 131.57 138.51
C GLN A 6 20.10 132.08 137.07
N ALA A 7 20.75 133.20 136.71
CA ALA A 7 20.69 133.75 135.35
C ALA A 7 21.49 132.88 134.35
N ALA A 8 22.68 132.42 134.72
CA ALA A 8 23.51 131.56 133.86
C ALA A 8 22.86 130.18 133.61
N ALA A 9 22.24 129.57 134.62
CA ALA A 9 21.53 128.29 134.46
C ALA A 9 20.24 128.43 133.61
N ALA A 10 19.59 129.60 133.62
CA ALA A 10 18.43 129.89 132.78
C ALA A 10 18.83 130.13 131.30
N GLU A 11 20.01 130.70 131.05
CA GLU A 11 20.56 130.89 129.71
C GLU A 11 21.01 129.56 129.07
N ASP A 12 21.60 128.66 129.86
CA ASP A 12 21.98 127.29 129.45
C ASP A 12 20.74 126.46 129.08
N LEU A 13 19.71 126.48 129.95
CA LEU A 13 18.43 125.82 129.69
C LEU A 13 17.72 126.38 128.44
N GLY A 14 17.75 127.71 128.24
CA GLY A 14 17.18 128.35 127.05
C GLY A 14 17.91 127.99 125.75
N THR A 15 19.22 127.73 125.84
CA THR A 15 20.06 127.30 124.72
C THR A 15 19.82 125.84 124.37
N ASP A 16 19.75 124.95 125.37
CA ASP A 16 19.40 123.54 125.19
C ASP A 16 18.01 123.35 124.61
N ILE A 17 17.01 124.12 125.08
CA ILE A 17 15.67 124.11 124.50
C ILE A 17 15.73 124.49 123.02
N ARG A 18 16.49 125.52 122.65
CA ARG A 18 16.60 125.95 121.25
C ARG A 18 17.34 124.91 120.39
N TYR A 19 18.39 124.28 120.90
CA TYR A 19 19.08 123.17 120.21
C TYR A 19 18.16 121.97 120.03
N ASN A 20 17.45 121.55 121.09
CA ASN A 20 16.49 120.45 121.03
C ASN A 20 15.33 120.76 120.09
N SER A 21 14.77 121.97 120.13
CA SER A 21 13.73 122.40 119.18
C SER A 21 14.26 122.38 117.75
N ASN A 22 15.46 122.89 117.48
CA ASN A 22 16.05 122.85 116.14
C ASN A 22 16.35 121.42 115.68
N ALA A 23 16.80 120.54 116.57
CA ALA A 23 17.05 119.13 116.28
C ALA A 23 15.74 118.39 115.97
N ILE A 24 14.67 118.64 116.74
CA ILE A 24 13.33 118.11 116.49
C ILE A 24 12.82 118.57 115.12
N VAL A 25 12.92 119.88 114.81
CA VAL A 25 12.50 120.41 113.52
C VAL A 25 13.32 119.81 112.37
N ASN A 26 14.63 119.65 112.53
CA ASN A 26 15.48 119.00 111.53
C ASN A 26 15.12 117.52 111.35
N LEU A 27 14.86 116.79 112.44
CA LEU A 27 14.39 115.41 112.40
C LEU A 27 13.04 115.31 111.70
N GLU A 28 12.10 116.19 112.03
CA GLU A 28 10.77 116.26 111.40
C GLU A 28 10.89 116.56 109.90
N THR A 29 11.71 117.54 109.52
CA THR A 29 11.98 117.88 108.12
C THR A 29 12.61 116.72 107.36
N THR A 30 13.59 116.04 107.97
CA THR A 30 14.27 114.89 107.37
C THR A 30 13.32 113.69 107.24
N ASN A 31 12.49 113.45 108.26
CA ASN A 31 11.53 112.36 108.27
C ASN A 31 10.43 112.60 107.22
N ASN A 32 9.92 113.82 107.09
CA ASN A 32 8.97 114.19 106.04
C ASN A 32 9.57 114.00 104.64
N ALA A 33 10.81 114.46 104.41
CA ALA A 33 11.50 114.24 103.13
C ALA A 33 11.73 112.74 102.83
N ALA A 34 12.07 111.92 103.84
CA ALA A 34 12.23 110.48 103.68
C ALA A 34 10.88 109.79 103.39
N HIS A 35 9.81 110.19 104.08
CA HIS A 35 8.45 109.72 103.80
C HIS A 35 8.00 110.09 102.38
N GLU A 36 8.28 111.30 101.90
CA GLU A 36 8.00 111.73 100.53
C GLU A 36 8.79 110.93 99.48
N ALA A 37 10.08 110.67 99.73
CA ALA A 37 10.93 109.87 98.84
C ALA A 37 10.50 108.39 98.79
N LEU A 38 10.11 107.82 99.94
CA LEU A 38 9.53 106.47 100.01
C LEU A 38 8.20 106.43 99.26
N ALA A 39 7.31 107.41 99.47
CA ALA A 39 6.04 107.51 98.77
C ALA A 39 6.25 107.64 97.25
N ALA A 40 7.24 108.40 96.80
CA ALA A 40 7.60 108.51 95.38
C ALA A 40 8.12 107.18 94.82
N SER A 41 8.98 106.48 95.54
CA SER A 41 9.50 105.15 95.14
C SER A 41 8.39 104.10 95.07
N ILE A 42 7.46 104.10 96.03
CA ILE A 42 6.29 103.23 96.02
C ILE A 42 5.42 103.53 94.80
N ARG A 43 5.11 104.82 94.53
CA ARG A 43 4.36 105.21 93.33
C ARG A 43 5.05 104.75 92.04
N TYR A 44 6.36 104.92 91.94
CA TYR A 44 7.14 104.47 90.79
C TYR A 44 7.06 102.95 90.60
N ASN A 45 7.33 102.18 91.66
CA ASN A 45 7.27 100.72 91.60
C ASN A 45 5.84 100.22 91.31
N SER A 46 4.81 100.83 91.90
CA SER A 46 3.42 100.52 91.60
C SER A 46 3.08 100.79 90.13
N ASN A 47 3.53 101.92 89.58
CA ASN A 47 3.32 102.24 88.16
C ASN A 47 4.08 101.30 87.23
N ALA A 48 5.33 100.92 87.57
CA ALA A 48 6.11 99.96 86.80
C ALA A 48 5.49 98.55 86.82
N LEU A 49 4.96 98.12 87.98
CA LEU A 49 4.22 96.86 88.11
C LEU A 49 2.91 96.89 87.30
N LEU A 50 2.19 98.01 87.29
CA LEU A 50 0.99 98.19 86.48
C LEU A 50 1.30 98.10 84.98
N ALA A 51 2.35 98.78 84.50
CA ALA A 51 2.79 98.71 83.11
C ALA A 51 3.23 97.29 82.71
N ALA A 52 4.05 96.63 83.52
CA ALA A 52 4.47 95.26 83.28
C ALA A 52 3.28 94.27 83.26
N ALA A 53 2.27 94.50 84.11
CA ALA A 53 1.05 93.71 84.10
C ALA A 53 0.20 93.94 82.83
N GLU A 54 0.19 95.18 82.30
CA GLU A 54 -0.49 95.51 81.05
C GLU A 54 0.20 94.87 79.83
N ASP A 55 1.53 94.94 79.77
CA ASP A 55 2.33 94.29 78.72
C ASP A 55 2.13 92.78 78.73
N LEU A 56 2.27 92.14 79.90
CA LEU A 56 2.01 90.70 80.05
C LEU A 56 0.56 90.34 79.66
N GLY A 57 -0.41 91.17 80.07
CA GLY A 57 -1.81 90.99 79.68
C GLY A 57 -2.03 91.11 78.17
N THR A 58 -1.23 91.93 77.49
CA THR A 58 -1.26 92.10 76.03
C THR A 58 -0.63 90.89 75.32
N ASP A 59 0.53 90.43 75.77
CA ASP A 59 1.20 89.24 75.22
C ASP A 59 0.37 87.97 75.39
N ILE A 60 -0.23 87.78 76.57
CA ILE A 60 -1.15 86.65 76.82
C ILE A 60 -2.31 86.70 75.83
N ARG A 61 -2.89 87.87 75.56
CA ARG A 61 -3.96 88.03 74.57
C ARG A 61 -3.47 87.71 73.16
N TYR A 62 -2.30 88.20 72.74
CA TYR A 62 -1.74 87.89 71.43
C TYR A 62 -1.47 86.39 71.25
N ASN A 63 -0.82 85.75 72.24
CA ASN A 63 -0.55 84.32 72.21
C ASN A 63 -1.85 83.50 72.22
N SER A 64 -2.83 83.88 73.03
CA SER A 64 -4.14 83.22 73.07
C SER A 64 -4.84 83.30 71.71
N ASN A 65 -4.83 84.48 71.08
CA ASN A 65 -5.40 84.66 69.74
C ASN A 65 -4.66 83.83 68.68
N ALA A 66 -3.33 83.79 68.72
CA ALA A 66 -2.53 82.98 67.79
C ALA A 66 -2.80 81.48 67.97
N ILE A 67 -2.94 81.00 69.21
CA ILE A 67 -3.30 79.61 69.52
C ILE A 67 -4.68 79.26 68.96
N VAL A 68 -5.68 80.14 69.12
CA VAL A 68 -7.04 79.94 68.58
C VAL A 68 -7.02 79.87 67.04
N ILE A 69 -6.24 80.73 66.38
CA ILE A 69 -6.07 80.70 64.93
C ILE A 69 -5.40 79.39 64.49
N LEU A 70 -4.33 78.99 65.17
CA LEU A 70 -3.62 77.75 64.87
C LEU A 70 -4.53 76.53 65.04
N ASP A 71 -5.30 76.46 66.12
CA ASP A 71 -6.28 75.40 66.36
C ASP A 71 -7.35 75.34 65.24
N THR A 72 -7.83 76.50 64.79
CA THR A 72 -8.75 76.57 63.64
C THR A 72 -8.11 76.04 62.36
N ASN A 73 -6.87 76.42 62.07
CA ASN A 73 -6.14 75.95 60.88
C ASN A 73 -5.84 74.44 60.95
N VAL A 74 -5.45 73.92 62.11
CA VAL A 74 -5.22 72.48 62.33
C VAL A 74 -6.51 71.69 62.10
N ARG A 75 -7.65 72.18 62.62
CA ARG A 75 -8.96 71.57 62.39
C ARG A 75 -9.35 71.61 60.92
N HIS A 76 -9.12 72.73 60.24
CA HIS A 76 -9.39 72.85 58.79
C HIS A 76 -8.53 71.87 57.97
N ASN A 77 -7.21 71.85 58.20
CA ASN A 77 -6.29 70.97 57.49
C ASN A 77 -6.58 69.49 57.76
N SER A 78 -6.90 69.12 59.00
CA SER A 78 -7.26 67.75 59.37
C SER A 78 -8.54 67.30 58.66
N ASN A 79 -9.56 68.16 58.63
CA ASN A 79 -10.81 67.89 57.92
C ASN A 79 -10.58 67.76 56.40
N ALA A 80 -9.76 68.62 55.82
CA ALA A 80 -9.40 68.54 54.40
C ALA A 80 -8.66 67.24 54.07
N LEU A 81 -7.69 66.84 54.90
CA LEU A 81 -6.95 65.57 54.75
C LEU A 81 -7.88 64.36 54.82
N VAL A 82 -8.80 64.33 55.80
CA VAL A 82 -9.79 63.26 55.94
C VAL A 82 -10.70 63.20 54.72
N TYR A 83 -11.18 64.36 54.23
CA TYR A 83 -12.03 64.44 53.05
C TYR A 83 -11.34 63.93 51.79
N HIS A 84 -10.11 64.40 51.51
CA HIS A 84 -9.32 63.95 50.37
C HIS A 84 -9.01 62.46 50.46
N THR A 85 -8.66 61.94 51.64
CA THR A 85 -8.41 60.51 51.85
C THR A 85 -9.64 59.68 51.53
N ARG A 86 -10.83 60.08 52.03
CA ARG A 86 -12.08 59.37 51.76
C ARG A 86 -12.44 59.38 50.27
N ASN A 87 -12.30 60.52 49.61
CA ASN A 87 -12.56 60.62 48.18
C ASN A 87 -11.60 59.76 47.36
N LEU A 88 -10.29 59.81 47.66
CA LEU A 88 -9.30 58.98 46.98
C LEU A 88 -9.58 57.50 47.18
N SER A 89 -9.90 57.06 48.41
CA SER A 89 -10.29 55.68 48.70
C SER A 89 -11.52 55.26 47.91
N SER A 90 -12.55 56.11 47.84
CA SER A 90 -13.78 55.81 47.08
C SER A 90 -13.52 55.71 45.57
N MET A 91 -12.72 56.61 45.00
CA MET A 91 -12.34 56.57 43.58
C MET A 91 -11.52 55.33 43.24
N ILE A 92 -10.56 54.97 44.10
CA ILE A 92 -9.74 53.77 43.96
C ILE A 92 -10.64 52.53 43.99
N GLU A 93 -11.53 52.42 44.96
CA GLU A 93 -12.45 51.29 45.09
C GLU A 93 -13.36 51.16 43.86
N GLN A 94 -13.93 52.27 43.39
CA GLN A 94 -14.77 52.28 42.19
C GLN A 94 -13.97 51.85 40.95
N THR A 95 -12.76 52.34 40.79
CA THR A 95 -11.89 52.00 39.65
C THR A 95 -11.52 50.52 39.67
N PHE A 96 -11.13 49.98 40.82
CA PHE A 96 -10.83 48.56 40.97
C PHE A 96 -12.05 47.69 40.69
N ARG A 97 -13.24 48.05 41.19
CA ARG A 97 -14.49 47.32 40.92
C ARG A 97 -14.86 47.34 39.44
N THR A 98 -14.77 48.49 38.78
CA THR A 98 -15.07 48.60 37.36
C THR A 98 -14.12 47.76 36.52
N ASN A 99 -12.81 47.86 36.78
CA ASN A 99 -11.80 47.12 36.05
C ASN A 99 -11.89 45.61 36.29
N SER A 100 -12.12 45.17 37.54
CA SER A 100 -12.26 43.75 37.86
C SER A 100 -13.51 43.13 37.22
N ASN A 101 -14.62 43.86 37.22
CA ASN A 101 -15.85 43.43 36.55
C ASN A 101 -15.67 43.32 35.03
N ALA A 102 -15.00 44.29 34.41
CA ALA A 102 -14.72 44.28 32.97
C ALA A 102 -13.79 43.11 32.58
N LEU A 103 -12.73 42.88 33.37
CA LEU A 103 -11.83 41.73 33.16
C LEU A 103 -12.57 40.41 33.31
N LEU A 104 -13.38 40.25 34.36
CA LEU A 104 -14.16 39.03 34.59
C LEU A 104 -15.16 38.77 33.45
N TYR A 105 -15.83 39.81 32.98
CA TYR A 105 -16.74 39.71 31.84
C TYR A 105 -16.00 39.27 30.58
N ASN A 106 -14.87 39.90 30.26
CA ASN A 106 -14.06 39.53 29.10
C ASN A 106 -13.53 38.09 29.19
N PHE A 107 -13.04 37.67 30.36
CA PHE A 107 -12.61 36.28 30.56
C PHE A 107 -13.75 35.30 30.32
N ARG A 108 -14.95 35.58 30.87
CA ARG A 108 -16.12 34.72 30.69
C ARG A 108 -16.57 34.65 29.22
N VAL A 109 -16.60 35.78 28.52
CA VAL A 109 -17.00 35.82 27.11
C VAL A 109 -15.98 35.08 26.24
N ASN A 110 -14.69 35.36 26.42
CA ASN A 110 -13.63 34.71 25.64
C ASN A 110 -13.55 33.21 25.93
N SER A 111 -13.68 32.78 27.18
CA SER A 111 -13.68 31.35 27.53
C SER A 111 -14.86 30.62 26.90
N ASN A 112 -16.05 31.24 26.88
CA ASN A 112 -17.22 30.65 26.25
C ASN A 112 -17.08 30.57 24.73
N ALA A 113 -16.50 31.60 24.09
CA ALA A 113 -16.25 31.60 22.66
C ALA A 113 -15.26 30.51 22.24
N LEU A 114 -14.15 30.37 22.99
CA LEU A 114 -13.17 29.31 22.77
C LEU A 114 -13.80 27.91 22.93
N LEU A 115 -14.54 27.69 24.02
CA LEU A 115 -15.18 26.39 24.27
C LEU A 115 -16.25 26.05 23.22
N PHE A 116 -16.97 27.05 22.72
CA PHE A 116 -17.91 26.87 21.62
C PHE A 116 -17.17 26.51 20.32
N GLY A 117 -16.10 27.23 19.99
CA GLY A 117 -15.26 26.96 18.82
C GLY A 117 -14.64 25.57 18.85
N ASP A 118 -14.06 25.17 19.98
CA ASP A 118 -13.49 23.83 20.20
C ASP A 118 -14.55 22.74 20.04
N ARG A 119 -15.76 22.95 20.58
CA ARG A 119 -16.88 22.01 20.44
C ARG A 119 -17.31 21.86 18.98
N ILE A 120 -17.45 22.96 18.24
CA ILE A 120 -17.84 22.89 16.83
C ILE A 120 -16.74 22.19 16.01
N ASN A 121 -15.49 22.60 16.17
CA ASN A 121 -14.37 22.05 15.40
C ASN A 121 -14.16 20.56 15.69
N SER A 122 -14.20 20.15 16.96
CA SER A 122 -14.05 18.74 17.35
C SER A 122 -15.21 17.88 16.82
N ASN A 123 -16.45 18.36 16.89
CA ASN A 123 -17.60 17.66 16.34
C ASN A 123 -17.52 17.52 14.82
N THR A 124 -17.11 18.56 14.10
CA THR A 124 -16.93 18.51 12.63
C THR A 124 -15.82 17.52 12.24
N ALA A 125 -14.69 17.54 12.94
CA ALA A 125 -13.59 16.60 12.68
C ALA A 125 -14.02 15.14 12.92
N ALA A 126 -14.73 14.87 14.03
CA ALA A 126 -15.25 13.54 14.33
C ALA A 126 -16.28 13.07 13.30
N TYR A 127 -17.17 13.95 12.85
CA TYR A 127 -18.17 13.65 11.83
C TYR A 127 -17.52 13.32 10.48
N ASN A 128 -16.59 14.15 10.02
CA ASN A 128 -15.87 13.93 8.76
C ASN A 128 -15.06 12.63 8.80
N THR A 129 -14.38 12.36 9.92
CA THR A 129 -13.64 11.11 10.11
C THR A 129 -14.57 9.90 10.00
N ARG A 130 -15.74 9.96 10.66
CA ARG A 130 -16.74 8.89 10.60
C ARG A 130 -17.25 8.68 9.17
N ILE A 131 -17.65 9.73 8.47
CA ILE A 131 -18.12 9.62 7.08
C ILE A 131 -17.05 9.00 6.18
N ASN A 132 -15.82 9.52 6.25
CA ASN A 132 -14.73 9.03 5.41
C ASN A 132 -14.43 7.57 5.73
N SER A 133 -14.40 7.17 7.01
CA SER A 133 -14.22 5.75 7.38
C SER A 133 -15.33 4.86 6.85
N THR A 134 -16.60 5.29 6.91
CA THR A 134 -17.73 4.50 6.38
C THR A 134 -17.67 4.41 4.85
N ALA A 135 -17.24 5.47 4.17
CA ALA A 135 -17.08 5.45 2.71
C ALA A 135 -15.93 4.53 2.28
N ILE A 136 -14.80 4.58 2.98
CA ILE A 136 -13.66 3.67 2.75
C ILE A 136 -14.08 2.22 2.97
N ASN A 137 -14.72 1.91 4.11
CA ASN A 137 -15.18 0.54 4.38
C ASN A 137 -16.14 0.04 3.29
N ARG A 138 -17.10 0.86 2.85
CA ARG A 138 -18.00 0.48 1.74
C ARG A 138 -17.27 0.27 0.41
N LEU A 139 -16.21 1.03 0.14
CA LEU A 139 -15.41 0.82 -1.07
C LEU A 139 -14.62 -0.47 -0.97
N THR A 140 -14.03 -0.77 0.19
CA THR A 140 -13.39 -2.06 0.48
C THR A 140 -14.36 -3.21 0.30
N ASP A 141 -15.55 -3.15 0.91
CA ASP A 141 -16.58 -4.19 0.77
C ASP A 141 -16.97 -4.41 -0.71
N ARG A 142 -17.12 -3.33 -1.48
CA ARG A 142 -17.44 -3.42 -2.92
C ARG A 142 -16.29 -3.91 -3.77
N PHE A 143 -15.05 -3.61 -3.40
CA PHE A 143 -13.87 -4.10 -4.09
C PHE A 143 -13.70 -5.61 -3.83
N ASN A 144 -13.84 -6.04 -2.58
CA ASN A 144 -13.82 -7.46 -2.22
C ASN A 144 -14.95 -8.23 -2.90
N ALA A 145 -16.16 -7.66 -2.98
CA ALA A 145 -17.27 -8.29 -3.71
C ALA A 145 -17.09 -8.34 -5.24
N LEU A 146 -16.16 -7.56 -5.80
CA LEU A 146 -15.87 -7.54 -7.25
C LEU A 146 -14.68 -8.43 -7.62
N PHE A 147 -13.75 -8.69 -6.70
CA PHE A 147 -12.47 -9.36 -7.00
C PHE A 147 -12.11 -10.51 -6.05
N GLY A 148 -12.82 -10.71 -4.95
CA GLY A 148 -12.51 -11.78 -4.01
C GLY A 148 -12.84 -13.14 -4.61
N ALA A 149 -11.88 -14.06 -4.58
CA ALA A 149 -12.13 -15.50 -4.68
C ALA A 149 -13.31 -15.90 -3.77
N PRO A 150 -14.06 -16.98 -4.08
CA PRO A 150 -15.00 -17.50 -3.10
C PRO A 150 -14.24 -17.74 -1.78
N GLU A 151 -14.51 -16.92 -0.76
CA GLU A 151 -13.91 -17.07 0.58
C GLU A 151 -14.32 -18.42 1.23
N GLU A 152 -15.30 -19.10 0.66
CA GLU A 152 -15.76 -20.41 1.07
C GLU A 152 -15.27 -21.49 0.09
N ASP A 153 -14.86 -22.63 0.66
CA ASP A 153 -14.52 -23.83 -0.09
C ASP A 153 -15.66 -24.16 -1.07
N ILE A 154 -15.31 -24.49 -2.31
CA ILE A 154 -16.27 -24.97 -3.29
C ILE A 154 -16.63 -26.41 -2.91
N LEU A 155 -17.78 -26.54 -2.26
CA LEU A 155 -18.34 -27.81 -1.77
C LEU A 155 -19.49 -28.32 -2.65
N THR A 156 -19.68 -27.74 -3.83
CA THR A 156 -20.75 -28.11 -4.76
C THR A 156 -20.22 -28.88 -5.98
N PRO A 157 -20.94 -29.92 -6.43
CA PRO A 157 -20.50 -30.72 -7.56
C PRO A 157 -20.60 -30.01 -8.92
N ASP A 158 -21.40 -28.95 -8.99
CA ASP A 158 -21.46 -28.04 -10.12
C ASP A 158 -21.17 -26.63 -9.59
N TYR A 159 -20.19 -25.95 -10.17
CA TYR A 159 -19.85 -24.58 -9.83
C TYR A 159 -19.74 -23.74 -11.09
N HIS A 160 -20.22 -22.50 -11.04
CA HIS A 160 -20.10 -21.58 -12.16
C HIS A 160 -19.51 -20.25 -11.71
N LEU A 161 -18.56 -19.72 -12.49
CA LEU A 161 -18.08 -18.37 -12.28
C LEU A 161 -19.20 -17.36 -12.58
N VAL A 162 -19.25 -16.32 -11.75
CA VAL A 162 -20.14 -15.15 -11.92
C VAL A 162 -19.38 -13.90 -12.37
N GLY A 163 -18.05 -14.00 -12.48
CA GLY A 163 -17.12 -12.94 -12.82
C GLY A 163 -15.71 -13.48 -12.98
N ASP A 164 -14.77 -12.61 -13.35
CA ASP A 164 -13.35 -12.95 -13.36
C ASP A 164 -12.80 -13.02 -11.93
N TYR A 165 -11.83 -13.88 -11.70
CA TYR A 165 -11.25 -14.12 -10.39
C TYR A 165 -9.74 -13.95 -10.40
N TRP A 166 -9.21 -13.39 -9.31
CA TRP A 166 -7.77 -13.30 -9.07
C TRP A 166 -7.41 -14.19 -7.90
N LEU A 167 -6.45 -15.08 -8.13
CA LEU A 167 -5.89 -15.92 -7.09
C LEU A 167 -4.57 -15.33 -6.62
N ASP A 168 -4.48 -15.03 -5.33
CA ASP A 168 -3.29 -14.49 -4.66
C ASP A 168 -3.08 -15.14 -3.28
N GLU A 169 -2.16 -14.62 -2.48
CA GLU A 169 -1.85 -15.18 -1.16
C GLU A 169 -3.01 -15.12 -0.16
N ASP A 170 -3.87 -14.10 -0.30
CA ASP A 170 -5.04 -13.86 0.55
C ASP A 170 -6.32 -14.46 -0.06
N HIS A 171 -6.38 -14.59 -1.39
CA HIS A 171 -7.54 -15.08 -2.14
C HIS A 171 -7.21 -16.40 -2.85
N GLN A 172 -7.27 -17.50 -2.13
CA GLN A 172 -7.07 -18.85 -2.66
C GLN A 172 -8.40 -19.49 -3.02
N MET A 173 -8.40 -20.43 -3.96
CA MET A 173 -9.57 -21.24 -4.30
C MET A 173 -9.37 -22.67 -3.80
N ASN A 174 -10.26 -23.16 -2.95
CA ASN A 174 -10.26 -24.55 -2.49
C ASN A 174 -11.48 -25.27 -3.06
N ILE A 175 -11.29 -26.49 -3.56
CA ILE A 175 -12.36 -27.36 -4.10
C ILE A 175 -12.19 -28.75 -3.50
N ASP A 176 -13.06 -29.12 -2.56
CA ASP A 176 -12.93 -30.36 -1.76
C ASP A 176 -13.90 -31.46 -2.19
N VAL A 177 -14.57 -31.29 -3.34
CA VAL A 177 -15.49 -32.26 -3.92
C VAL A 177 -15.22 -32.44 -5.40
N ASP A 178 -15.66 -33.56 -5.97
CA ASP A 178 -15.75 -33.71 -7.43
C ASP A 178 -16.58 -32.56 -7.98
N CYS A 179 -16.03 -31.79 -8.92
CA CYS A 179 -16.64 -30.55 -9.38
C CYS A 179 -16.54 -30.38 -10.90
N GLN A 180 -17.70 -30.14 -11.53
CA GLN A 180 -17.78 -29.57 -12.87
C GLN A 180 -17.73 -28.04 -12.72
N PHE A 181 -16.58 -27.45 -13.05
CA PHE A 181 -16.32 -26.03 -12.88
C PHE A 181 -16.50 -25.32 -14.22
N ASP A 182 -17.57 -24.56 -14.36
CA ASP A 182 -17.89 -23.79 -15.57
C ASP A 182 -17.48 -22.32 -15.41
N GLY A 183 -16.46 -21.91 -16.16
CA GLY A 183 -16.02 -20.53 -16.22
C GLY A 183 -17.01 -19.59 -16.89
N ARG A 184 -17.95 -20.09 -17.70
CA ARG A 184 -18.91 -19.27 -18.48
C ARG A 184 -18.25 -18.16 -19.32
N GLY A 185 -17.01 -18.38 -19.74
CA GLY A 185 -16.17 -17.43 -20.49
C GLY A 185 -15.36 -16.48 -19.62
N HIS A 186 -15.42 -16.59 -18.28
CA HIS A 186 -14.64 -15.78 -17.36
C HIS A 186 -13.19 -16.25 -17.23
N THR A 187 -12.36 -15.38 -16.67
CA THR A 187 -10.93 -15.63 -16.47
C THR A 187 -10.60 -15.86 -15.00
N ILE A 188 -9.74 -16.83 -14.72
CA ILE A 188 -9.06 -16.99 -13.42
C ILE A 188 -7.60 -16.59 -13.62
N TRP A 189 -7.14 -15.53 -12.96
CA TRP A 189 -5.76 -15.08 -12.99
C TRP A 189 -5.00 -15.68 -11.82
N PHE A 190 -3.84 -16.25 -12.10
CA PHE A 190 -2.93 -16.75 -11.08
C PHE A 190 -1.85 -15.71 -10.81
N LEU A 191 -1.64 -15.36 -9.54
CA LEU A 191 -0.48 -14.58 -9.14
C LEU A 191 0.80 -15.37 -9.48
N ARG A 192 1.69 -14.74 -10.24
CA ARG A 192 2.92 -15.37 -10.73
C ARG A 192 3.85 -15.77 -9.60
N ASP A 193 4.62 -16.84 -9.83
CA ASP A 193 5.67 -17.35 -8.94
C ASP A 193 5.17 -17.71 -7.52
N MET A 194 3.88 -18.01 -7.38
CA MET A 194 3.26 -18.39 -6.11
C MET A 194 2.71 -19.82 -6.17
N GLY A 195 2.87 -20.54 -5.06
CA GLY A 195 2.28 -21.87 -4.87
C GLY A 195 0.97 -21.82 -4.09
N ASN A 196 0.18 -22.89 -4.18
CA ASN A 196 -1.02 -23.10 -3.36
C ASN A 196 -2.15 -22.06 -3.56
N LEU A 197 -2.31 -21.55 -4.78
CA LEU A 197 -3.39 -20.64 -5.16
C LEU A 197 -4.71 -21.38 -5.44
N LEU A 198 -4.63 -22.58 -6.03
CA LEU A 198 -5.77 -23.47 -6.26
C LEU A 198 -5.51 -24.79 -5.53
N ARG A 199 -6.36 -25.14 -4.56
CA ARG A 199 -6.27 -26.40 -3.82
C ARG A 199 -7.41 -27.32 -4.20
N ILE A 200 -7.08 -28.55 -4.55
CA ILE A 200 -8.05 -29.61 -4.79
C ILE A 200 -7.91 -30.63 -3.67
N GLY A 201 -8.98 -30.88 -2.93
CA GLY A 201 -9.01 -31.78 -1.78
C GLY A 201 -8.81 -33.25 -2.17
N ASP A 202 -8.56 -34.10 -1.17
CA ASP A 202 -8.30 -35.53 -1.36
C ASP A 202 -9.46 -36.22 -2.09
N ASN A 203 -9.14 -37.04 -3.09
CA ASN A 203 -10.07 -37.81 -3.92
C ASN A 203 -11.06 -36.97 -4.74
N ALA A 204 -10.87 -35.66 -4.84
CA ALA A 204 -11.68 -34.78 -5.68
C ALA A 204 -11.13 -34.71 -7.11
N THR A 205 -12.03 -34.77 -8.09
CA THR A 205 -11.75 -34.53 -9.50
C THR A 205 -12.44 -33.25 -9.96
N VAL A 206 -11.65 -32.26 -10.38
CA VAL A 206 -12.19 -30.99 -10.89
C VAL A 206 -11.99 -30.91 -12.39
N THR A 207 -13.08 -30.70 -13.11
CA THR A 207 -13.06 -30.45 -14.56
C THR A 207 -13.38 -28.99 -14.84
N PHE A 208 -12.39 -28.23 -15.32
CA PHE A 208 -12.58 -26.85 -15.74
C PHE A 208 -13.18 -26.80 -17.14
N THR A 209 -14.16 -25.94 -17.39
CA THR A 209 -14.78 -25.76 -18.72
C THR A 209 -15.05 -24.28 -18.97
N ASN A 210 -15.04 -23.85 -20.24
CA ASN A 210 -15.32 -22.47 -20.66
C ASN A 210 -14.59 -21.41 -19.80
N VAL A 211 -13.32 -21.63 -19.48
CA VAL A 211 -12.55 -20.75 -18.58
C VAL A 211 -11.21 -20.41 -19.20
N VAL A 212 -10.75 -19.19 -18.97
CA VAL A 212 -9.36 -18.82 -19.27
C VAL A 212 -8.57 -18.89 -17.97
N LEU A 213 -7.60 -19.80 -17.89
CA LEU A 213 -6.62 -19.86 -16.81
C LEU A 213 -5.41 -19.01 -17.20
N LYS A 214 -5.39 -17.77 -16.72
CA LYS A 214 -4.43 -16.74 -17.12
C LYS A 214 -3.24 -16.68 -16.18
N ASP A 215 -2.06 -16.48 -16.76
CA ASP A 215 -0.78 -16.49 -16.04
C ASP A 215 -0.58 -17.81 -15.28
N PHE A 216 -1.01 -18.91 -15.88
CA PHE A 216 -1.01 -20.23 -15.28
C PHE A 216 0.43 -20.74 -15.04
N ASP A 217 0.71 -21.14 -13.80
CA ASP A 217 1.90 -21.89 -13.40
C ASP A 217 1.44 -23.17 -12.69
N ASP A 218 1.92 -24.33 -13.14
CA ASP A 218 1.61 -25.61 -12.53
C ASP A 218 2.05 -25.65 -11.05
N ALA A 219 2.99 -24.79 -10.61
CA ALA A 219 3.32 -24.61 -9.18
C ALA A 219 2.12 -24.18 -8.32
N ALA A 220 1.21 -23.41 -8.91
CA ALA A 220 0.15 -22.72 -8.21
C ALA A 220 -0.95 -23.67 -7.73
N ILE A 221 -1.07 -24.85 -8.35
CA ILE A 221 -2.04 -25.86 -7.95
C ILE A 221 -1.47 -26.76 -6.86
N GLN A 222 -2.24 -27.02 -5.82
CA GLN A 222 -2.00 -28.06 -4.82
C GLN A 222 -3.04 -29.16 -4.97
N LEU A 223 -2.60 -30.41 -5.14
CA LEU A 223 -3.49 -31.58 -5.20
C LEU A 223 -3.37 -32.40 -3.92
N GLY A 224 -4.51 -32.75 -3.35
CA GLY A 224 -4.66 -33.76 -2.31
C GLY A 224 -4.32 -35.17 -2.82
N GLU A 225 -4.41 -36.16 -1.93
CA GLU A 225 -4.23 -37.56 -2.26
C GLU A 225 -5.29 -38.02 -3.28
N ASN A 226 -4.87 -38.66 -4.37
CA ASN A 226 -5.72 -39.10 -5.48
C ASN A 226 -6.55 -38.00 -6.17
N ALA A 227 -6.31 -36.72 -5.86
CA ALA A 227 -6.99 -35.61 -6.50
C ALA A 227 -6.56 -35.44 -7.96
N GLN A 228 -7.47 -34.95 -8.80
CA GLN A 228 -7.25 -34.78 -10.23
C GLN A 228 -7.77 -33.42 -10.72
N VAL A 229 -7.06 -32.84 -11.69
CA VAL A 229 -7.50 -31.68 -12.45
C VAL A 229 -7.57 -32.08 -13.91
N ILE A 230 -8.72 -31.82 -14.53
CA ILE A 230 -8.98 -32.03 -15.94
C ILE A 230 -9.28 -30.66 -16.55
N PHE A 231 -8.56 -30.32 -17.60
CA PHE A 231 -8.87 -29.16 -18.43
C PHE A 231 -9.88 -29.61 -19.48
N GLY A 232 -11.13 -29.23 -19.28
CA GLY A 232 -12.29 -29.61 -20.08
C GLY A 232 -12.61 -28.61 -21.19
N ASP A 233 -13.69 -28.87 -21.92
CA ASP A 233 -14.12 -28.14 -23.12
C ASP A 233 -14.17 -26.61 -22.93
N GLY A 234 -13.66 -25.87 -23.92
CA GLY A 234 -13.61 -24.41 -23.91
C GLY A 234 -12.59 -23.82 -22.94
N THR A 235 -11.70 -24.63 -22.36
CA THR A 235 -10.62 -24.14 -21.49
C THR A 235 -9.47 -23.56 -22.32
N VAL A 236 -8.93 -22.43 -21.89
CA VAL A 236 -7.69 -21.86 -22.43
C VAL A 236 -6.69 -21.69 -21.29
N ILE A 237 -5.50 -22.25 -21.45
CA ILE A 237 -4.39 -22.12 -20.50
C ILE A 237 -3.37 -21.16 -21.10
N GLU A 238 -3.16 -20.01 -20.48
CA GLU A 238 -2.13 -19.05 -20.86
C GLU A 238 -0.94 -19.19 -19.89
N LEU A 239 0.21 -19.65 -20.39
CA LEU A 239 1.39 -19.86 -19.54
C LEU A 239 1.94 -18.51 -19.04
N ALA A 240 2.21 -18.40 -17.74
CA ALA A 240 2.80 -17.19 -17.13
C ALA A 240 4.27 -16.97 -17.53
N ASN A 241 5.01 -18.08 -17.57
CA ASN A 241 6.46 -18.14 -17.74
C ASN A 241 6.85 -19.53 -18.28
N SER A 242 8.13 -19.68 -18.63
CA SER A 242 8.71 -20.99 -18.88
C SER A 242 8.68 -21.81 -17.60
N GLN A 243 8.07 -22.99 -17.65
CA GLN A 243 7.76 -23.78 -16.47
C GLN A 243 7.98 -25.26 -16.71
N ARG A 244 8.16 -25.98 -15.61
CA ARG A 244 8.23 -27.43 -15.59
C ARG A 244 6.94 -27.96 -14.98
N MET A 245 6.33 -28.92 -15.66
CA MET A 245 5.19 -29.66 -15.14
C MET A 245 5.58 -30.38 -13.86
N ARG A 246 4.73 -30.25 -12.85
CA ARG A 246 4.84 -30.92 -11.55
C ARG A 246 3.88 -32.11 -11.44
N ARG A 247 2.87 -32.16 -12.32
CA ARG A 247 1.86 -33.22 -12.39
C ARG A 247 1.50 -33.56 -13.84
N ASP A 248 0.80 -34.67 -14.01
CA ASP A 248 0.21 -35.03 -15.30
C ASP A 248 -0.92 -34.06 -15.64
N TRP A 249 -1.01 -33.65 -16.90
CA TRP A 249 -2.10 -32.82 -17.41
C TRP A 249 -3.04 -33.67 -18.25
N THR A 250 -4.32 -33.62 -17.90
CA THR A 250 -5.37 -34.34 -18.62
C THR A 250 -6.31 -33.34 -19.28
N PHE A 251 -6.55 -33.55 -20.56
CA PHE A 251 -7.37 -32.69 -21.41
C PHE A 251 -8.61 -33.43 -21.87
N ALA A 252 -9.77 -32.78 -21.83
CA ALA A 252 -11.05 -33.29 -22.31
C ALA A 252 -11.77 -32.17 -23.10
N GLY A 253 -12.48 -32.50 -24.17
CA GLY A 253 -13.10 -31.48 -25.03
C GLY A 253 -12.07 -30.68 -25.83
N ASP A 254 -12.45 -29.49 -26.31
CA ASP A 254 -11.58 -28.57 -27.04
C ASP A 254 -10.83 -27.63 -26.09
N VAL A 255 -9.50 -27.79 -26.01
CA VAL A 255 -8.64 -27.06 -25.09
C VAL A 255 -7.46 -26.47 -25.83
N ARG A 256 -7.06 -25.26 -25.43
CA ARG A 256 -5.86 -24.60 -25.95
C ARG A 256 -4.86 -24.28 -24.85
N VAL A 257 -3.59 -24.60 -25.10
CA VAL A 257 -2.44 -24.10 -24.33
C VAL A 257 -1.75 -23.03 -25.17
N GLN A 258 -1.72 -21.81 -24.67
CA GLN A 258 -1.06 -20.67 -25.28
C GLN A 258 0.25 -20.39 -24.53
N GLY A 259 1.38 -20.64 -25.19
CA GLY A 259 2.69 -20.51 -24.58
C GLY A 259 3.29 -19.11 -24.59
N PHE A 260 2.98 -18.29 -25.60
CA PHE A 260 3.63 -17.00 -25.81
C PHE A 260 5.17 -17.10 -25.90
N GLY A 261 5.67 -18.17 -26.50
CA GLY A 261 7.09 -18.50 -26.65
C GLY A 261 7.74 -19.13 -25.42
N ASN A 262 6.96 -19.46 -24.37
CA ASN A 262 7.48 -20.10 -23.18
C ASN A 262 7.78 -21.60 -23.37
N VAL A 263 8.71 -22.11 -22.57
CA VAL A 263 9.01 -23.54 -22.47
C VAL A 263 8.03 -24.22 -21.52
N LEU A 264 7.43 -25.33 -21.95
CA LEU A 264 6.71 -26.26 -21.08
C LEU A 264 7.49 -27.57 -21.02
N SER A 265 8.17 -27.81 -19.89
CA SER A 265 9.01 -28.99 -19.70
C SER A 265 8.23 -30.12 -19.03
N LEU A 266 8.14 -31.27 -19.69
CA LEU A 266 7.63 -32.54 -19.15
C LEU A 266 8.71 -33.33 -18.39
N ALA A 267 9.96 -32.89 -18.43
CA ALA A 267 11.08 -33.58 -17.80
C ALA A 267 10.93 -33.63 -16.26
N GLY A 268 10.88 -34.84 -15.69
CA GLY A 268 10.88 -35.18 -14.26
C GLY A 268 9.60 -34.88 -13.45
N SER A 269 9.06 -35.89 -12.78
CA SER A 269 7.79 -35.84 -12.02
C SER A 269 7.97 -35.82 -10.48
N LEU A 270 6.95 -35.33 -9.75
CA LEU A 270 6.88 -35.33 -8.28
C LEU A 270 6.47 -36.67 -7.63
N LYS A 271 6.29 -37.76 -8.39
CA LYS A 271 5.92 -39.08 -7.82
C LYS A 271 6.66 -40.25 -8.46
N GLY A 272 7.99 -40.23 -8.40
CA GLY A 272 8.82 -41.39 -8.79
C GLY A 272 8.81 -41.76 -10.27
N HIS A 273 8.15 -40.96 -11.13
CA HIS A 273 8.19 -41.09 -12.58
C HIS A 273 9.28 -40.18 -13.16
N SER A 274 9.95 -40.62 -14.22
CA SER A 274 11.02 -39.86 -14.88
C SER A 274 10.52 -38.61 -15.62
N TYR A 275 9.21 -38.48 -15.84
CA TYR A 275 8.55 -37.40 -16.57
C TYR A 275 7.09 -37.26 -16.17
N CYS A 276 6.48 -36.13 -16.53
CA CYS A 276 5.03 -35.91 -16.52
C CYS A 276 4.44 -36.25 -17.90
N THR A 277 3.13 -36.49 -17.93
CA THR A 277 2.39 -36.82 -19.14
C THR A 277 1.32 -35.78 -19.46
N ILE A 278 1.11 -35.54 -20.75
CA ILE A 278 -0.01 -34.84 -21.34
C ILE A 278 -0.90 -35.90 -22.01
N GLY A 279 -2.11 -36.07 -21.48
CA GLY A 279 -3.10 -37.02 -21.98
C GLY A 279 -4.34 -36.31 -22.52
N ILE A 280 -4.70 -36.59 -23.77
CA ILE A 280 -5.87 -36.01 -24.43
C ILE A 280 -6.96 -37.06 -24.50
N LEU A 281 -8.02 -36.94 -23.70
CA LEU A 281 -9.13 -37.89 -23.67
C LEU A 281 -9.94 -37.80 -24.96
N SER A 282 -10.24 -38.95 -25.58
CA SER A 282 -11.15 -39.01 -26.73
C SER A 282 -12.61 -38.73 -26.32
N PRO A 283 -13.38 -37.90 -27.06
CA PRO A 283 -13.09 -37.28 -28.36
C PRO A 283 -12.59 -35.82 -28.29
N GLY A 284 -11.62 -35.52 -27.43
CA GLY A 284 -11.09 -34.17 -27.20
C GLY A 284 -10.03 -33.72 -28.21
N THR A 285 -9.84 -32.41 -28.30
CA THR A 285 -8.81 -31.75 -29.10
C THR A 285 -7.95 -30.89 -28.19
N LEU A 286 -6.63 -31.07 -28.25
CA LEU A 286 -5.68 -30.17 -27.60
C LEU A 286 -4.91 -29.40 -28.67
N THR A 287 -5.00 -28.06 -28.62
CA THR A 287 -4.14 -27.17 -29.41
C THR A 287 -3.02 -26.63 -28.54
N ILE A 288 -1.77 -26.90 -28.93
CA ILE A 288 -0.56 -26.32 -28.31
C ILE A 288 -0.05 -25.24 -29.26
N ASP A 289 -0.08 -23.97 -28.83
CA ASP A 289 0.22 -22.82 -29.67
C ASP A 289 1.33 -21.94 -29.05
N ASP A 290 2.40 -21.71 -29.82
CA ASP A 290 3.53 -20.87 -29.44
C ASP A 290 4.24 -21.36 -28.16
N VAL A 291 4.53 -22.67 -28.10
CA VAL A 291 5.19 -23.35 -26.97
C VAL A 291 6.47 -24.05 -27.43
N VAL A 292 7.50 -24.03 -26.59
CA VAL A 292 8.62 -24.98 -26.70
C VAL A 292 8.33 -26.16 -25.77
N LEU A 293 7.88 -27.28 -26.33
CA LEU A 293 7.64 -28.52 -25.59
C LEU A 293 8.96 -29.24 -25.36
N ASP A 294 9.39 -29.30 -24.10
CA ASP A 294 10.63 -29.96 -23.70
C ASP A 294 10.35 -31.28 -22.95
N GLY A 295 11.26 -32.23 -23.07
CA GLY A 295 11.15 -33.51 -22.38
C GLY A 295 10.24 -34.52 -23.07
N ILE A 296 10.01 -34.42 -24.39
CA ILE A 296 9.15 -35.36 -25.12
C ILE A 296 9.88 -36.70 -25.30
N GLN A 297 9.25 -37.79 -24.86
CA GLN A 297 9.82 -39.13 -24.86
C GLN A 297 8.76 -40.19 -24.61
N ASP A 298 9.07 -41.45 -24.94
CA ASP A 298 8.19 -42.60 -24.79
C ASP A 298 6.81 -42.28 -25.39
N ASN A 299 5.78 -42.20 -24.56
CA ASN A 299 4.42 -41.83 -24.96
C ASN A 299 3.86 -40.79 -23.98
N ASN A 300 4.69 -39.80 -23.61
CA ASN A 300 4.34 -38.81 -22.59
C ASN A 300 3.51 -37.63 -23.11
N LEU A 301 3.44 -37.42 -24.43
CA LEU A 301 2.45 -36.58 -25.09
C LEU A 301 1.57 -37.49 -25.93
N ARG A 302 0.30 -37.69 -25.55
CA ARG A 302 -0.52 -38.75 -26.16
C ARG A 302 -2.01 -38.42 -26.24
N CYS A 303 -2.63 -38.98 -27.27
CA CYS A 303 -4.07 -39.17 -27.33
C CYS A 303 -4.47 -40.46 -26.59
N ILE A 304 -5.50 -40.37 -25.76
CA ILE A 304 -6.10 -41.48 -25.02
C ILE A 304 -7.37 -41.88 -25.78
N GLY A 305 -7.15 -42.54 -26.91
CA GLY A 305 -8.19 -43.00 -27.82
C GLY A 305 -8.10 -42.37 -29.21
N ASP A 306 -8.73 -43.06 -30.15
CA ASP A 306 -8.62 -42.84 -31.60
C ASP A 306 -9.30 -41.59 -32.13
N ASN A 307 -10.29 -41.05 -31.41
CA ASN A 307 -11.00 -39.83 -31.81
C ASN A 307 -10.48 -38.59 -31.09
N ALA A 308 -9.34 -38.68 -30.41
CA ALA A 308 -8.66 -37.51 -29.87
C ALA A 308 -7.72 -36.90 -30.92
N THR A 309 -7.57 -35.58 -30.86
CA THR A 309 -6.72 -34.81 -31.77
C THR A 309 -5.69 -34.00 -30.99
N LEU A 310 -4.43 -34.09 -31.39
CA LEU A 310 -3.36 -33.20 -30.97
C LEU A 310 -3.06 -32.25 -32.12
N THR A 311 -3.25 -30.95 -31.91
CA THR A 311 -2.83 -29.90 -32.83
C THR A 311 -1.61 -29.20 -32.24
N VAL A 312 -0.49 -29.23 -32.96
CA VAL A 312 0.72 -28.48 -32.61
C VAL A 312 0.84 -27.30 -33.57
N LYS A 313 1.05 -26.10 -33.02
CA LYS A 313 1.03 -24.86 -33.78
C LYS A 313 2.15 -23.91 -33.38
N ASN A 314 2.90 -23.41 -34.36
CA ASN A 314 3.99 -22.45 -34.14
C ASN A 314 4.91 -22.85 -32.96
N SER A 315 5.30 -24.11 -32.89
CA SER A 315 5.86 -24.71 -31.67
C SER A 315 7.06 -25.59 -31.96
N ASP A 316 7.98 -25.66 -31.00
CA ASP A 316 9.12 -26.55 -31.04
C ASP A 316 8.86 -27.77 -30.16
N VAL A 317 9.19 -28.97 -30.64
CA VAL A 317 9.09 -30.24 -29.93
C VAL A 317 10.48 -30.80 -29.72
N LEU A 318 10.97 -30.78 -28.49
CA LEU A 318 12.31 -31.25 -28.13
C LEU A 318 12.23 -32.69 -27.59
N LEU A 319 12.72 -33.62 -28.40
CA LEU A 319 12.83 -35.03 -28.03
C LEU A 319 13.99 -35.21 -27.03
N SER A 320 13.70 -35.92 -25.93
CA SER A 320 14.68 -36.30 -24.90
C SER A 320 15.01 -37.80 -24.89
N SER A 321 14.21 -38.60 -25.59
CA SER A 321 14.42 -40.00 -25.92
C SER A 321 13.56 -40.33 -27.14
N ASP A 322 13.59 -41.58 -27.60
CA ASP A 322 12.63 -42.05 -28.61
C ASP A 322 11.20 -41.84 -28.12
N TYR A 323 10.35 -41.30 -28.99
CA TYR A 323 8.96 -40.98 -28.74
C TYR A 323 8.07 -41.69 -29.76
N THR A 324 6.89 -42.16 -29.33
CA THR A 324 5.89 -42.79 -30.19
C THR A 324 4.52 -42.10 -30.06
N PHE A 325 3.91 -41.81 -31.19
CA PHE A 325 2.53 -41.34 -31.31
C PHE A 325 1.65 -42.51 -31.78
N THR A 326 0.87 -43.07 -30.87
CA THR A 326 0.25 -44.40 -31.02
C THR A 326 -1.26 -44.39 -31.29
N ALA A 327 -1.94 -43.28 -31.02
CA ALA A 327 -3.39 -43.15 -31.17
C ALA A 327 -3.77 -41.71 -31.54
N GLY A 328 -4.98 -41.54 -32.09
CA GLY A 328 -5.53 -40.22 -32.42
C GLY A 328 -4.87 -39.56 -33.62
N THR A 329 -5.29 -38.34 -33.92
CA THR A 329 -4.82 -37.56 -35.06
C THR A 329 -3.83 -36.50 -34.62
N LEU A 330 -2.73 -36.31 -35.36
CA LEU A 330 -1.80 -35.20 -35.19
C LEU A 330 -2.02 -34.16 -36.30
N ASN A 331 -2.28 -32.92 -35.93
CA ASN A 331 -2.41 -31.80 -36.84
C ASN A 331 -1.26 -30.82 -36.65
N ILE A 332 -0.67 -30.39 -37.76
CA ILE A 332 0.41 -29.40 -37.79
C ILE A 332 -0.13 -28.12 -38.39
N GLU A 333 -0.11 -27.04 -37.62
CA GLU A 333 -0.51 -25.70 -38.06
C GLU A 333 0.66 -24.71 -37.94
N GLN A 334 0.83 -23.83 -38.93
CA GLN A 334 2.00 -22.93 -39.01
C GLN A 334 3.32 -23.71 -38.95
N ASP A 335 4.37 -23.15 -38.36
CA ASP A 335 5.69 -23.78 -38.34
C ASP A 335 5.85 -24.64 -37.08
N VAL A 336 6.10 -25.94 -37.24
CA VAL A 336 6.37 -26.87 -36.14
C VAL A 336 7.69 -27.57 -36.37
N MET A 337 8.57 -27.53 -35.37
CA MET A 337 9.92 -28.10 -35.47
C MET A 337 10.14 -29.24 -34.48
N ILE A 338 10.43 -30.43 -34.98
CA ILE A 338 10.84 -31.59 -34.17
C ILE A 338 12.37 -31.61 -34.11
N LYS A 339 12.92 -31.61 -32.90
CA LYS A 339 14.36 -31.54 -32.62
C LYS A 339 14.81 -32.64 -31.67
N GLY A 340 16.09 -32.99 -31.75
CA GLY A 340 16.75 -33.94 -30.85
C GLY A 340 17.18 -35.21 -31.59
N PRO A 341 18.31 -35.84 -31.21
CA PRO A 341 18.91 -36.97 -31.92
C PRO A 341 18.21 -38.30 -31.59
N TYR A 342 16.87 -38.28 -31.64
CA TYR A 342 16.00 -39.38 -31.24
C TYR A 342 14.92 -39.63 -32.30
N THR A 343 14.19 -40.72 -32.12
CA THR A 343 13.14 -41.15 -33.02
C THR A 343 11.81 -40.50 -32.67
N PHE A 344 11.14 -39.92 -33.65
CA PHE A 344 9.71 -39.66 -33.66
C PHE A 344 9.01 -40.80 -34.41
N GLY A 345 8.40 -41.72 -33.67
CA GLY A 345 7.66 -42.86 -34.19
C GLY A 345 6.19 -42.51 -34.43
N TYR A 346 5.75 -42.62 -35.67
CA TYR A 346 4.35 -42.50 -36.07
C TYR A 346 3.72 -43.91 -36.16
N GLU A 347 2.96 -44.30 -35.14
CA GLU A 347 2.42 -45.66 -34.96
C GLU A 347 0.89 -45.73 -34.98
N THR A 348 0.22 -44.58 -34.94
CA THR A 348 -1.25 -44.51 -35.05
C THR A 348 -1.76 -45.00 -36.41
N ASP A 349 -2.97 -45.56 -36.42
CA ASP A 349 -3.72 -45.92 -37.62
C ASP A 349 -4.61 -44.77 -38.16
N LYS A 350 -4.56 -43.60 -37.52
CA LYS A 350 -5.31 -42.43 -37.95
C LYS A 350 -4.49 -41.54 -38.84
N GLN A 351 -5.16 -40.85 -39.76
CA GLN A 351 -4.51 -39.91 -40.67
C GLN A 351 -4.23 -38.59 -39.94
N SER A 352 -2.98 -38.15 -39.99
CA SER A 352 -2.50 -36.85 -39.52
C SER A 352 -2.36 -35.88 -40.67
N THR A 353 -2.45 -34.58 -40.38
CA THR A 353 -2.53 -33.54 -41.40
C THR A 353 -1.50 -32.44 -41.17
N ILE A 354 -0.78 -32.05 -42.23
CA ILE A 354 -0.05 -30.79 -42.31
C ILE A 354 -0.97 -29.78 -42.98
N ALA A 355 -1.47 -28.83 -42.20
CA ALA A 355 -2.44 -27.85 -42.68
C ALA A 355 -1.84 -26.93 -43.75
N LYS A 356 -2.71 -26.23 -44.49
CA LYS A 356 -2.27 -25.21 -45.45
C LYS A 356 -1.39 -24.15 -44.80
N HIS A 357 -0.43 -23.63 -45.55
CA HIS A 357 0.55 -22.64 -45.11
C HIS A 357 1.32 -23.05 -43.84
N SER A 358 1.45 -24.36 -43.60
CA SER A 358 2.12 -24.92 -42.42
C SER A 358 3.32 -25.76 -42.83
N MET A 359 4.28 -25.89 -41.93
CA MET A 359 5.50 -26.65 -42.13
C MET A 359 5.77 -27.57 -40.95
N LEU A 360 5.86 -28.87 -41.24
CA LEU A 360 6.47 -29.82 -40.32
C LEU A 360 7.95 -29.93 -40.65
N PHE A 361 8.82 -29.55 -39.72
CA PHE A 361 10.26 -29.57 -39.88
C PHE A 361 10.90 -30.61 -38.96
N PHE A 362 11.69 -31.52 -39.52
CA PHE A 362 12.56 -32.43 -38.77
C PHE A 362 14.00 -31.93 -38.83
N ASP A 363 14.58 -31.64 -37.66
CA ASP A 363 15.92 -31.10 -37.55
C ASP A 363 17.04 -32.16 -37.66
N MET A 364 18.27 -31.67 -37.76
CA MET A 364 19.45 -32.48 -38.00
C MET A 364 19.65 -33.54 -36.91
N GLY A 365 19.80 -34.78 -37.35
CA GLY A 365 20.01 -35.94 -36.48
C GLY A 365 18.74 -36.54 -35.89
N THR A 366 17.56 -35.96 -36.12
CA THR A 366 16.28 -36.59 -35.75
C THR A 366 15.99 -37.78 -36.68
N CYS A 367 15.26 -38.77 -36.18
CA CYS A 367 14.76 -39.90 -36.97
C CYS A 367 13.23 -39.85 -37.04
N PHE A 368 12.64 -39.75 -38.23
CA PHE A 368 11.21 -39.94 -38.44
C PHE A 368 10.94 -41.40 -38.83
N SER A 369 10.15 -42.11 -38.02
CA SER A 369 9.81 -43.52 -38.26
C SER A 369 8.32 -43.67 -38.55
N TYR A 370 7.97 -44.01 -39.79
CA TYR A 370 6.59 -44.31 -40.20
C TYR A 370 6.30 -45.82 -40.02
N ALA A 371 5.54 -46.14 -38.98
CA ALA A 371 5.26 -47.51 -38.55
C ALA A 371 3.81 -47.68 -38.07
N PRO A 372 2.80 -47.25 -38.84
CA PRO A 372 1.41 -47.34 -38.40
C PRO A 372 0.99 -48.79 -38.13
N SER A 373 0.06 -48.95 -37.20
CA SER A 373 -0.49 -50.26 -36.82
C SER A 373 -1.35 -50.94 -37.90
N ILE A 374 -1.64 -50.22 -39.00
CA ILE A 374 -2.33 -50.73 -40.19
C ILE A 374 -1.44 -50.62 -41.43
N ALA A 375 -1.73 -51.42 -42.46
CA ALA A 375 -1.04 -51.39 -43.74
C ALA A 375 -1.55 -50.24 -44.63
N ASP A 376 -1.44 -49.00 -44.14
CA ASP A 376 -1.78 -47.77 -44.86
C ASP A 376 -0.55 -46.87 -44.99
N ARG A 377 -0.30 -46.38 -46.21
CA ARG A 377 0.90 -45.61 -46.58
C ARG A 377 0.66 -44.11 -46.60
N ASP A 378 -0.59 -43.69 -46.46
CA ASP A 378 -1.06 -42.33 -46.75
C ASP A 378 -1.56 -41.60 -45.49
N LEU A 379 -1.10 -42.02 -44.30
CA LEU A 379 -1.56 -41.44 -43.04
C LEU A 379 -0.91 -40.10 -42.68
N ILE A 380 -0.01 -39.58 -43.51
CA ILE A 380 0.48 -38.20 -43.40
C ILE A 380 -0.03 -37.42 -44.62
N ALA A 381 -1.11 -36.68 -44.43
CA ALA A 381 -1.73 -35.88 -45.49
C ALA A 381 -1.20 -34.43 -45.47
N MET A 382 -0.94 -33.89 -46.65
CA MET A 382 -0.69 -32.46 -46.85
C MET A 382 -1.96 -31.82 -47.41
N GLU A 383 -2.56 -30.88 -46.67
CA GLU A 383 -3.89 -30.31 -46.98
C GLU A 383 -3.95 -29.66 -48.36
N ASP A 384 -2.91 -28.91 -48.75
CA ASP A 384 -2.80 -28.34 -50.09
C ASP A 384 -1.33 -28.17 -50.54
N THR A 385 -1.13 -27.57 -51.72
CA THR A 385 0.20 -27.29 -52.30
C THR A 385 1.12 -26.42 -51.44
N THR A 386 0.58 -25.76 -50.41
CA THR A 386 1.32 -24.86 -49.52
C THR A 386 1.74 -25.52 -48.20
N SER A 387 1.21 -26.71 -47.91
CA SER A 387 1.67 -27.59 -46.83
C SER A 387 3.08 -28.10 -47.13
N LYS A 388 3.96 -28.11 -46.12
CA LYS A 388 5.38 -28.45 -46.29
C LYS A 388 5.84 -29.49 -45.28
N LEU A 389 6.57 -30.48 -45.77
CA LEU A 389 7.42 -31.35 -44.96
C LEU A 389 8.89 -31.01 -45.25
N PHE A 390 9.61 -30.55 -44.23
CA PHE A 390 11.03 -30.20 -44.34
C PHE A 390 11.88 -31.22 -43.58
N LEU A 391 12.82 -31.84 -44.30
CA LEU A 391 13.77 -32.80 -43.76
C LEU A 391 15.19 -32.21 -43.83
N ASN A 392 15.75 -31.88 -42.66
CA ASN A 392 17.06 -31.24 -42.56
C ASN A 392 18.12 -32.21 -42.02
N GLY A 393 18.68 -33.08 -42.86
CA GLY A 393 19.72 -34.00 -42.43
C GLY A 393 19.24 -35.05 -41.42
N CYS A 394 18.03 -35.56 -41.63
CA CYS A 394 17.36 -36.52 -40.75
C CYS A 394 17.35 -37.93 -41.34
N ASP A 395 17.00 -38.91 -40.52
CA ASP A 395 16.70 -40.27 -40.96
C ASP A 395 15.20 -40.42 -41.18
N VAL A 396 14.80 -41.05 -42.28
CA VAL A 396 13.42 -41.42 -42.56
C VAL A 396 13.35 -42.94 -42.68
N CYS A 397 12.62 -43.57 -41.77
CA CYS A 397 12.42 -45.01 -41.74
C CYS A 397 10.96 -45.36 -42.02
N SER A 398 10.71 -46.43 -42.77
CA SER A 398 9.38 -47.02 -42.89
C SER A 398 9.44 -48.53 -42.65
N THR A 399 8.41 -49.10 -42.04
CA THR A 399 8.23 -50.56 -41.96
C THR A 399 7.90 -51.15 -43.33
N ALA A 400 7.58 -52.44 -43.38
CA ALA A 400 7.00 -53.07 -44.58
C ALA A 400 5.64 -52.48 -44.99
N THR A 401 5.04 -51.57 -44.22
CA THR A 401 3.91 -50.77 -44.70
C THR A 401 4.32 -49.87 -45.86
N GLY A 402 5.53 -49.29 -45.81
CA GLY A 402 5.95 -48.22 -46.71
C GLY A 402 5.34 -46.86 -46.32
N LEU A 403 5.91 -45.78 -46.84
CA LEU A 403 5.40 -44.41 -46.67
C LEU A 403 5.13 -43.85 -48.05
N ARG A 404 4.03 -43.13 -48.26
CA ARG A 404 3.76 -42.41 -49.49
C ARG A 404 3.39 -40.96 -49.17
N LEU A 405 4.07 -40.03 -49.82
CA LEU A 405 3.82 -38.60 -49.69
C LEU A 405 3.22 -38.07 -50.98
N THR A 406 2.04 -37.46 -50.91
CA THR A 406 1.31 -36.89 -52.06
C THR A 406 0.87 -35.47 -51.74
N GLY A 407 0.66 -34.65 -52.78
CA GLY A 407 0.35 -33.23 -52.62
C GLY A 407 1.45 -32.44 -51.92
N GLY A 408 1.20 -31.15 -51.61
CA GLY A 408 2.14 -30.31 -50.84
C GLY A 408 3.55 -30.20 -51.40
N SER A 409 4.50 -29.88 -50.52
CA SER A 409 5.93 -29.80 -50.83
C SER A 409 6.79 -30.61 -49.87
N LEU A 410 7.69 -31.43 -50.42
CA LEU A 410 8.77 -32.08 -49.67
C LEU A 410 10.08 -31.32 -49.92
N ILE A 411 10.66 -30.77 -48.86
CA ILE A 411 11.92 -30.02 -48.90
C ILE A 411 13.01 -30.84 -48.24
N LEU A 412 14.10 -31.09 -48.95
CA LEU A 412 15.24 -31.86 -48.48
C LEU A 412 16.47 -30.96 -48.39
N ASP A 413 17.10 -30.90 -47.23
CA ASP A 413 18.39 -30.23 -47.00
C ASP A 413 19.38 -31.14 -46.26
N HIS A 414 20.68 -30.87 -46.38
CA HIS A 414 21.77 -31.69 -45.82
C HIS A 414 21.68 -33.18 -46.22
N ARG A 415 22.23 -34.12 -45.44
CA ARG A 415 22.22 -35.55 -45.79
C ARG A 415 21.01 -36.23 -45.16
N ASN A 416 19.99 -36.51 -45.97
CA ASN A 416 18.81 -37.27 -45.54
C ASN A 416 18.99 -38.75 -45.90
N ARG A 417 18.80 -39.63 -44.91
CA ARG A 417 18.93 -41.09 -45.09
C ARG A 417 17.55 -41.74 -45.11
N PHE A 418 17.25 -42.50 -46.14
CA PHE A 418 15.99 -43.20 -46.32
C PHE A 418 16.19 -44.71 -46.14
N ASN A 419 15.37 -45.31 -45.28
CA ASN A 419 15.42 -46.73 -44.93
C ASN A 419 14.01 -47.34 -44.95
N ALA A 420 13.66 -47.99 -46.05
CA ALA A 420 12.45 -48.78 -46.13
C ALA A 420 12.77 -50.24 -45.78
N GLN A 421 12.03 -50.85 -44.85
CA GLN A 421 12.19 -52.28 -44.54
C GLN A 421 11.62 -53.17 -45.66
N GLY A 422 10.66 -52.66 -46.43
CA GLY A 422 10.05 -53.35 -47.56
C GLY A 422 10.97 -53.51 -48.76
N SER A 423 10.66 -54.50 -49.60
CA SER A 423 11.46 -54.80 -50.81
C SER A 423 10.67 -54.64 -52.11
N SER A 424 9.38 -54.35 -52.03
CA SER A 424 8.48 -54.11 -53.16
C SER A 424 8.07 -52.64 -53.28
N LEU A 425 7.61 -52.21 -54.46
CA LEU A 425 7.11 -50.84 -54.67
C LEU A 425 5.89 -50.51 -53.79
N SER A 426 5.09 -51.53 -53.45
CA SER A 426 3.97 -51.41 -52.51
C SER A 426 4.41 -51.15 -51.07
N GLU A 427 5.69 -51.32 -50.73
CA GLU A 427 6.23 -51.14 -49.38
C GLU A 427 7.36 -50.08 -49.36
N ALA A 428 7.54 -49.35 -50.47
CA ALA A 428 8.59 -48.35 -50.65
C ALA A 428 8.31 -47.08 -49.83
N ILE A 429 9.34 -46.24 -49.67
CA ILE A 429 9.12 -44.82 -49.44
C ILE A 429 8.86 -44.19 -50.81
N ALA A 430 7.68 -43.63 -51.03
CA ALA A 430 7.22 -43.13 -52.32
C ALA A 430 7.01 -41.62 -52.28
N PHE A 431 7.57 -40.93 -53.27
CA PHE A 431 7.36 -39.52 -53.54
C PHE A 431 6.38 -39.39 -54.70
N GLY A 432 5.11 -39.12 -54.38
CA GLY A 432 3.99 -39.14 -55.30
C GLY A 432 3.24 -40.48 -55.32
N ASN A 433 2.16 -40.52 -56.10
CA ASN A 433 1.29 -41.68 -56.30
C ASN A 433 1.08 -42.04 -57.79
N GLY A 434 1.80 -41.39 -58.70
CA GLY A 434 1.68 -41.62 -60.14
C GLY A 434 0.37 -41.11 -60.78
N ILE A 435 -0.40 -40.28 -60.07
CA ILE A 435 -1.61 -39.59 -60.55
C ILE A 435 -1.50 -38.07 -60.27
N ASP A 436 -2.50 -37.28 -60.69
CA ASP A 436 -2.54 -35.79 -60.71
C ASP A 436 -2.37 -35.09 -59.33
N GLU A 437 -2.11 -35.82 -58.24
CA GLU A 437 -1.79 -35.28 -56.90
C GLU A 437 -0.28 -35.07 -56.73
N ARG A 438 0.27 -34.17 -57.56
CA ARG A 438 1.71 -33.92 -57.65
C ARG A 438 2.29 -33.38 -56.33
N LEU A 439 3.27 -34.10 -55.79
CA LEU A 439 4.18 -33.64 -54.75
C LEU A 439 5.24 -32.69 -55.35
N ASP A 440 5.40 -31.50 -54.78
CA ASP A 440 6.52 -30.61 -55.13
C ASP A 440 7.79 -31.04 -54.37
N LEU A 441 8.79 -31.56 -55.08
CA LEU A 441 10.03 -32.02 -54.49
C LEU A 441 11.13 -30.98 -54.65
N GLN A 442 11.61 -30.42 -53.54
CA GLN A 442 12.68 -29.43 -53.51
C GLN A 442 13.94 -30.01 -52.88
N ILE A 443 14.99 -30.17 -53.68
CA ILE A 443 16.31 -30.64 -53.23
C ILE A 443 17.23 -29.43 -53.12
N MET A 444 17.57 -29.04 -51.90
CA MET A 444 18.40 -27.86 -51.64
C MET A 444 19.85 -28.05 -52.13
N PRO A 445 20.62 -26.98 -52.39
CA PRO A 445 21.97 -27.09 -52.96
C PRO A 445 22.98 -27.93 -52.15
N GLY A 446 22.74 -28.12 -50.86
CA GLY A 446 23.55 -28.96 -49.96
C GLY A 446 22.94 -30.33 -49.67
N ALA A 447 21.80 -30.65 -50.27
CA ALA A 447 21.04 -31.84 -49.95
C ALA A 447 21.61 -33.11 -50.61
N THR A 448 21.50 -34.24 -49.92
CA THR A 448 21.79 -35.57 -50.44
C THR A 448 20.69 -36.52 -50.00
N ILE A 449 20.22 -37.34 -50.94
CA ILE A 449 19.31 -38.46 -50.68
C ILE A 449 20.17 -39.72 -50.65
N ASP A 450 20.24 -40.37 -49.49
CA ASP A 450 20.98 -41.61 -49.28
C ASP A 450 20.01 -42.75 -48.97
N VAL A 451 19.82 -43.66 -49.92
CA VAL A 451 18.96 -44.84 -49.74
C VAL A 451 19.79 -45.93 -49.08
N VAL A 452 19.64 -46.06 -47.77
CA VAL A 452 20.45 -46.98 -46.95
C VAL A 452 19.98 -48.42 -47.12
N ALA A 453 18.66 -48.63 -47.20
CA ALA A 453 18.04 -49.92 -47.44
C ALA A 453 16.61 -49.75 -48.00
N GLY A 454 16.13 -50.80 -48.68
CA GLY A 454 14.80 -50.86 -49.27
C GLY A 454 14.68 -50.18 -50.63
N VAL A 455 13.47 -49.72 -50.94
CA VAL A 455 13.12 -49.08 -52.21
C VAL A 455 12.66 -47.65 -51.95
N LEU A 456 13.25 -46.70 -52.68
CA LEU A 456 12.74 -45.35 -52.85
C LEU A 456 12.07 -45.27 -54.22
N ASP A 457 10.77 -44.96 -54.24
CA ASP A 457 9.96 -44.85 -55.46
C ASP A 457 9.68 -43.38 -55.79
N TYR A 458 9.97 -42.99 -57.02
CA TYR A 458 9.64 -41.66 -57.54
C TYR A 458 8.47 -41.82 -58.52
N ALA A 459 7.26 -41.80 -57.97
CA ALA A 459 6.03 -42.11 -58.70
C ALA A 459 5.50 -40.86 -59.41
N ILE A 460 6.16 -40.50 -60.52
CA ILE A 460 5.68 -39.45 -61.46
C ILE A 460 4.62 -40.06 -62.39
N GLU A 461 3.62 -39.26 -62.76
CA GLU A 461 2.73 -39.55 -63.89
C GLU A 461 3.56 -39.78 -65.16
N ASN A 462 3.40 -40.94 -65.81
CA ASN A 462 3.94 -41.14 -67.15
C ASN A 462 3.18 -40.18 -68.08
N GLU A 463 3.89 -39.29 -68.80
CA GLU A 463 3.27 -38.57 -69.91
C GLU A 463 2.58 -39.59 -70.83
N PRO A 464 1.34 -39.34 -71.29
CA PRO A 464 0.72 -40.20 -72.28
C PRO A 464 1.52 -40.11 -73.58
N ASP A 465 1.97 -41.27 -74.07
CA ASP A 465 2.67 -41.47 -75.35
C ASP A 465 1.99 -40.79 -76.56
#